data_AF-A0A917X667-F1
#
_entry.id   AF-A0A917X667-F1
#
_cell.length_a   1.000
_cell.length_b   1.000
_cell.length_c   1.000
_cell.angle_alpha   90.00
_cell.angle_beta   90.00
_cell.angle_gamma   90.00
#
_symmetry.space_group_name_H-M   'P 1'
#
loop_
_entity.id
_entity.type
_entity.pdbx_description
1 polymer ?
#
loop_
_entity_poly.entity_id
_entity_poly.type
_entity_poly.pdbx_seq_one_letter_code
_entity_poly.pdbx_strand_id
1 'polypeptide(L)'
;MTTGAVRPGDAADLGFAADVDRAQRGAAHGPDLEAILGAGARLLVHDGGYAVLDPGPVLLAATSPEAAAALLWAALGATDGVTTVPVLRAGQDWAVDVVHRAGLRLRPAGPLGRAGATAPMTTYLPHADVL
;
A
#
# COMPACT_ATOMS: atom_id res chain seq x y z
N MET A 1 8.38 20.30 -3.17
CA MET A 1 7.31 19.52 -3.82
C MET A 1 8.01 18.56 -4.77
N THR A 2 8.44 17.40 -4.27
CA THR A 2 9.17 16.41 -5.08
C THR A 2 8.15 15.39 -5.54
N THR A 3 7.68 15.53 -6.77
CA THR A 3 6.96 14.48 -7.50
C THR A 3 8.00 13.41 -7.86
N GLY A 4 8.18 12.42 -6.97
CA GLY A 4 9.02 11.27 -7.27
C GLY A 4 8.34 10.41 -8.34
N ALA A 5 9.13 9.82 -9.24
CA ALA A 5 8.60 8.84 -10.18
C ALA A 5 8.43 7.49 -9.47
N VAL A 6 7.32 6.80 -9.73
CA VAL A 6 7.16 5.41 -9.28
C VAL A 6 8.03 4.51 -10.17
N ARG A 7 8.82 3.63 -9.57
CA ARG A 7 9.69 2.67 -10.26
C ARG A 7 9.48 1.24 -9.74
N PRO A 8 9.87 0.21 -10.51
CA PRO A 8 10.06 -1.12 -9.96
C PRO A 8 11.06 -1.09 -8.80
N GLY A 9 10.77 -1.86 -7.76
CA GLY A 9 11.68 -2.12 -6.65
C GLY A 9 12.12 -3.57 -6.58
N ASP A 10 13.13 -3.82 -5.76
CA ASP A 10 13.67 -5.17 -5.51
C ASP A 10 14.09 -5.34 -4.04
N ALA A 11 14.84 -6.42 -3.74
CA ALA A 11 15.29 -6.73 -2.38
C ALA A 11 16.14 -5.62 -1.74
N ALA A 12 16.82 -4.78 -2.52
CA ALA A 12 17.60 -3.66 -1.99
C ALA A 12 16.71 -2.57 -1.37
N ASP A 13 15.43 -2.50 -1.76
CA ASP A 13 14.47 -1.52 -1.25
C ASP A 13 13.81 -1.96 0.08
N LEU A 14 14.05 -3.18 0.56
CA LEU A 14 13.42 -3.72 1.79
C LEU A 14 13.79 -2.93 3.05
N GLY A 15 15.02 -2.40 3.12
CA GLY A 15 15.44 -1.54 4.22
C GLY A 15 14.62 -0.24 4.27
N PHE A 16 14.38 0.37 3.11
CA PHE A 16 13.53 1.56 2.98
C PHE A 16 12.07 1.25 3.31
N ALA A 17 11.52 0.14 2.81
CA ALA A 17 10.17 -0.30 3.12
C ALA A 17 9.97 -0.48 4.65
N ALA A 18 10.95 -1.06 5.34
CA ALA A 18 10.93 -1.23 6.78
C ALA A 18 10.88 0.11 7.55
N ASP A 19 11.54 1.14 7.05
CA ASP A 19 11.50 2.48 7.67
C ASP A 19 10.13 3.16 7.47
N VAL A 20 9.57 3.05 6.26
CA VAL A 20 8.20 3.54 5.97
C VAL A 20 7.18 2.83 6.85
N ASP A 21 7.31 1.51 7.00
CA ASP A 21 6.44 0.71 7.87
C ASP A 21 6.52 1.14 9.33
N ARG A 22 7.73 1.32 9.87
CA ARG A 22 7.88 1.80 11.25
C ARG A 22 7.19 3.14 11.46
N ALA A 23 7.27 4.04 10.48
CA ALA A 23 6.57 5.32 10.53
C ALA A 23 5.04 5.18 10.48
N GLN A 24 4.50 4.26 9.67
CA GLN A 24 3.07 4.14 9.44
C GLN A 24 2.34 3.20 10.40
N ARG A 25 2.91 2.05 10.71
CA ARG A 25 2.31 0.98 11.52
C ARG A 25 3.07 0.66 12.81
N GLY A 26 4.22 1.31 13.06
CA GLY A 26 5.01 1.17 14.29
C GLY A 26 5.99 -0.01 14.30
N ALA A 27 6.00 -0.85 13.26
CA ALA A 27 6.89 -1.98 13.11
C ALA A 27 7.07 -2.33 11.62
N ALA A 28 8.25 -2.81 11.24
CA ALA A 28 8.48 -3.35 9.89
C ALA A 28 7.66 -4.63 9.66
N HIS A 29 7.31 -4.93 8.41
CA HIS A 29 6.84 -6.28 8.03
C HIS A 29 7.96 -7.33 8.16
N GLY A 30 9.22 -6.93 8.01
CA GLY A 30 10.37 -7.81 8.20
C GLY A 30 10.40 -8.96 7.18
N PRO A 31 10.61 -10.23 7.61
CA PRO A 31 10.77 -11.36 6.70
C PRO A 31 9.52 -11.66 5.85
N ASP A 32 8.34 -11.20 6.29
CA ASP A 32 7.09 -11.38 5.53
C ASP A 32 7.17 -10.70 4.17
N LEU A 33 7.77 -9.50 4.09
CA LEU A 33 7.89 -8.77 2.83
C LEU A 33 8.85 -9.48 1.86
N GLU A 34 9.95 -10.03 2.37
CA GLU A 34 10.88 -10.85 1.58
C GLU A 34 10.19 -12.12 1.05
N ALA A 35 9.43 -12.80 1.90
CA ALA A 35 8.69 -14.01 1.52
C ALA A 35 7.63 -13.72 0.44
N ILE A 36 6.88 -12.62 0.57
CA ILE A 36 5.86 -12.21 -0.41
C ILE A 36 6.50 -11.92 -1.77
N LEU A 37 7.64 -11.22 -1.80
CA LEU A 37 8.37 -10.97 -3.06
C LEU A 37 8.96 -12.27 -3.64
N GLY A 38 9.48 -13.16 -2.78
CA GLY A 38 9.97 -14.48 -3.18
C GLY A 38 8.89 -15.39 -3.77
N ALA A 39 7.63 -15.17 -3.38
CA ALA A 39 6.46 -15.87 -3.94
C ALA A 39 6.00 -15.32 -5.31
N GLY A 40 6.64 -14.25 -5.82
CA GLY A 40 6.36 -13.69 -7.14
C GLY A 40 5.58 -12.37 -7.14
N ALA A 41 5.28 -11.81 -5.96
CA ALA A 41 4.68 -10.48 -5.87
C ALA A 41 5.66 -9.41 -6.39
N ARG A 42 5.12 -8.34 -6.97
CA ARG A 42 5.93 -7.23 -7.51
C ARG A 42 6.01 -6.09 -6.51
N LEU A 43 7.18 -5.43 -6.45
CA LEU A 43 7.40 -4.23 -5.65
C LEU A 43 7.41 -2.99 -6.55
N LEU A 44 6.65 -1.96 -6.17
CA LEU A 44 6.76 -0.60 -6.70
C LEU A 44 7.26 0.33 -5.59
N VAL A 45 8.15 1.25 -5.96
CA VAL A 45 8.80 2.18 -5.02
C VAL A 45 8.64 3.61 -5.52
N HIS A 46 8.41 4.50 -4.57
CA HIS A 46 8.43 5.95 -4.69
C HIS A 46 9.30 6.49 -3.55
N ASP A 47 9.93 7.67 -3.70
CA ASP A 47 10.80 8.25 -2.65
C ASP A 47 10.12 8.38 -1.28
N GLY A 48 8.79 8.43 -1.28
CA GLY A 48 7.94 8.49 -0.09
C GLY A 48 7.18 7.22 0.26
N GLY A 49 7.40 6.08 -0.38
CA GLY A 49 6.67 4.85 -0.03
C GLY A 49 6.87 3.67 -0.98
N TYR A 50 6.14 2.60 -0.74
CA TYR A 50 6.15 1.41 -1.58
C TYR A 50 4.75 0.79 -1.70
N ALA A 51 4.56 -0.04 -2.73
CA ALA A 51 3.39 -0.88 -2.89
C ALA A 51 3.79 -2.28 -3.37
N VAL A 52 3.08 -3.29 -2.88
CA VAL A 52 3.22 -4.69 -3.30
C VAL A 52 2.00 -5.08 -4.11
N LEU A 53 2.22 -5.77 -5.23
CA LEU A 53 1.19 -6.22 -6.15
C LEU A 53 1.19 -7.74 -6.29
N ASP A 54 0.00 -8.35 -6.15
CA ASP A 54 -0.25 -9.76 -6.45
C ASP A 54 -1.75 -10.03 -6.78
N PRO A 55 -2.14 -10.15 -8.06
CA PRO A 55 -1.54 -9.47 -9.21
C PRO A 55 -1.76 -7.94 -9.17
N GLY A 56 -2.70 -7.47 -8.35
CA GLY A 56 -2.99 -6.06 -8.08
C GLY A 56 -2.60 -5.61 -6.67
N PRO A 57 -2.91 -4.37 -6.25
CA PRO A 57 -2.40 -3.81 -5.01
C PRO A 57 -2.88 -4.59 -3.78
N VAL A 58 -1.94 -5.23 -3.08
CA VAL A 58 -2.22 -6.00 -1.87
C VAL A 58 -1.66 -5.35 -0.61
N LEU A 59 -0.61 -4.53 -0.72
CA LEU A 59 -0.01 -3.81 0.41
C LEU A 59 0.51 -2.47 -0.09
N LEU A 60 0.36 -1.40 0.68
CA LEU A 60 0.94 -0.10 0.36
C LEU A 60 1.24 0.65 1.65
N ALA A 61 2.42 1.24 1.75
CA ALA A 61 2.75 2.18 2.81
C ALA A 61 3.48 3.39 2.23
N ALA A 62 3.12 4.59 2.68
CA ALA A 62 3.78 5.82 2.27
C ALA A 62 3.83 6.84 3.41
N THR A 63 4.69 7.83 3.29
CA THR A 63 4.88 8.92 4.26
C THR A 63 4.00 10.13 3.98
N SER A 64 3.35 10.20 2.80
CA SER A 64 2.39 11.25 2.45
C SER A 64 1.26 10.73 1.57
N PRO A 65 0.08 11.38 1.58
CA PRO A 65 -1.05 11.01 0.71
C PRO A 65 -0.72 11.10 -0.78
N GLU A 66 0.12 12.05 -1.18
CA GLU A 66 0.54 12.22 -2.57
C GLU A 66 1.36 11.01 -3.06
N ALA A 67 2.34 10.58 -2.25
CA ALA A 67 3.12 9.37 -2.52
C ALA A 67 2.22 8.13 -2.54
N ALA A 68 1.30 8.02 -1.58
CA ALA A 68 0.34 6.92 -1.50
C ALA A 68 -0.55 6.84 -2.75
N ALA A 69 -1.09 7.98 -3.19
CA ALA A 69 -1.93 8.07 -4.37
C ALA A 69 -1.17 7.75 -5.66
N ALA A 70 0.08 8.22 -5.79
CA ALA A 70 0.91 7.91 -6.95
C ALA A 70 1.22 6.41 -7.06
N LEU A 71 1.58 5.78 -5.93
CA LEU A 71 1.82 4.33 -5.85
C LEU A 71 0.55 3.53 -6.17
N LEU A 72 -0.60 3.93 -5.62
CA LEU A 72 -1.86 3.22 -5.88
C LEU A 72 -2.28 3.34 -7.34
N TRP A 73 -2.13 4.52 -7.95
CA TRP A 73 -2.39 4.71 -9.37
C TRP A 73 -1.48 3.83 -10.24
N ALA A 74 -0.18 3.82 -9.97
CA ALA A 74 0.77 2.99 -10.68
C ALA A 74 0.46 1.49 -10.49
N ALA A 75 0.04 1.09 -9.28
CA ALA A 75 -0.29 -0.30 -8.99
C ALA A 75 -1.53 -0.77 -9.77
N LEU A 76 -2.59 0.05 -9.78
CA LEU A 76 -3.80 -0.24 -10.55
C LEU A 76 -3.50 -0.28 -12.07
N GLY A 77 -2.70 0.66 -12.58
CA GLY A 77 -2.29 0.68 -13.99
C GLY A 77 -1.39 -0.48 -14.41
N ALA A 78 -0.67 -1.09 -13.46
CA ALA A 78 0.18 -2.27 -13.69
C ALA A 78 -0.56 -3.59 -13.48
N THR A 79 -1.85 -3.56 -13.14
CA THR A 79 -2.68 -4.74 -12.92
C THR A 79 -3.46 -5.07 -14.19
N ASP A 80 -3.31 -6.30 -14.68
CA ASP A 80 -4.13 -6.80 -15.77
C ASP A 80 -5.43 -7.42 -15.23
N GLY A 81 -6.56 -7.10 -15.86
CA GLY A 81 -7.85 -7.71 -15.56
C GLY A 81 -8.59 -7.12 -14.35
N VAL A 82 -9.40 -7.94 -13.69
CA VAL A 82 -10.26 -7.52 -12.57
C VAL A 82 -9.41 -7.43 -11.30
N THR A 83 -9.46 -6.27 -10.64
CA THR A 83 -8.73 -6.03 -9.40
C THR A 83 -9.61 -5.44 -8.31
N THR A 84 -9.15 -5.53 -7.07
CA THR A 84 -9.79 -4.98 -5.88
C THR A 84 -8.75 -4.31 -5.00
N VAL A 85 -9.20 -3.32 -4.22
CA VAL A 85 -8.43 -2.77 -3.10
C VAL A 85 -9.16 -3.18 -1.83
N PRO A 86 -8.66 -4.18 -1.08
CA PRO A 86 -9.49 -4.91 -0.13
C PRO A 86 -9.81 -4.12 1.14
N VAL A 87 -8.94 -3.19 1.55
CA VAL A 87 -9.08 -2.51 2.83
C VAL A 87 -8.91 -1.01 2.67
N LEU A 88 -10.02 -0.29 2.82
CA LEU A 88 -10.06 1.17 2.92
C LEU A 88 -10.59 1.56 4.29
N ARG A 89 -9.84 2.37 5.04
CA ARG A 89 -10.24 2.86 6.37
C ARG A 89 -10.65 4.32 6.33
N ALA A 90 -11.40 4.75 7.34
CA ALA A 90 -11.67 6.17 7.57
C ALA A 90 -10.35 6.96 7.69
N GLY A 91 -10.30 8.16 7.10
CA GLY A 91 -9.09 8.99 7.02
C GLY A 91 -8.14 8.64 5.88
N GLN A 92 -8.56 7.74 4.97
CA GLN A 92 -7.82 7.36 3.75
C GLN A 92 -8.52 7.88 2.49
N ASP A 93 -9.04 9.11 2.53
CA ASP A 93 -9.83 9.71 1.44
C ASP A 93 -9.05 9.75 0.12
N TRP A 94 -7.73 9.87 0.20
CA TRP A 94 -6.82 9.75 -0.95
C TRP A 94 -7.02 8.45 -1.73
N ALA A 95 -7.24 7.33 -1.03
CA ALA A 95 -7.39 6.02 -1.65
C ALA A 95 -8.77 5.90 -2.30
N VAL A 96 -9.81 6.41 -1.63
CA VAL A 96 -11.18 6.49 -2.14
C VAL A 96 -11.21 7.27 -3.46
N ASP A 97 -10.56 8.43 -3.51
CA ASP A 97 -10.47 9.25 -4.71
C ASP A 97 -9.79 8.51 -5.87
N VAL A 98 -8.67 7.83 -5.60
CA VAL A 98 -7.93 7.08 -6.63
C VAL A 98 -8.76 5.91 -7.15
N VAL A 99 -9.30 5.05 -6.30
CA VAL A 99 -10.07 3.87 -6.74
C VAL A 99 -11.34 4.28 -7.47
N HIS A 100 -12.01 5.35 -7.04
CA HIS A 100 -13.20 5.87 -7.71
C HIS A 100 -12.87 6.38 -9.11
N ARG A 101 -11.80 7.18 -9.25
CA ARG A 101 -11.33 7.66 -10.56
C ARG A 101 -10.82 6.53 -11.47
N ALA A 102 -10.27 5.47 -10.89
CA ALA A 102 -9.88 4.26 -11.61
C ALA A 102 -11.07 3.37 -12.01
N GLY A 103 -12.31 3.75 -11.67
CA GLY A 103 -13.52 3.05 -12.07
C GLY A 103 -13.91 1.87 -11.17
N LEU A 104 -13.25 1.69 -10.03
CA LEU A 104 -13.63 0.66 -9.06
C LEU A 104 -14.91 1.06 -8.32
N ARG A 105 -15.69 0.05 -7.93
CA ARG A 105 -16.91 0.21 -7.13
C ARG A 105 -16.60 0.01 -5.66
N LEU A 106 -16.98 0.98 -4.83
CA LEU A 106 -16.90 0.87 -3.38
C LEU A 106 -17.98 -0.08 -2.87
N ARG A 107 -17.59 -0.99 -1.98
CA ARG A 107 -18.51 -1.87 -1.26
C ARG A 107 -18.17 -1.82 0.23
N PRO A 108 -19.17 -1.70 1.11
CA PRO A 108 -18.94 -1.87 2.54
C PRO A 108 -18.35 -3.26 2.82
N ALA A 109 -17.28 -3.28 3.60
CA ALA A 109 -16.72 -4.49 4.19
C ALA A 109 -16.93 -4.43 5.71
N GLY A 110 -16.94 -5.59 6.37
CA GLY A 110 -17.22 -5.71 7.80
C GLY A 110 -16.35 -4.80 8.68
N PRO A 111 -16.80 -4.51 9.92
CA PRO A 111 -16.08 -3.59 10.79
C PRO A 111 -14.70 -4.15 11.18
N LEU A 112 -13.69 -3.27 11.20
CA LEU A 112 -12.37 -3.57 11.77
C LEU A 112 -12.24 -2.89 13.13
N GLY A 113 -12.03 -3.70 14.17
CA GLY A 113 -11.77 -3.22 15.52
C GLY A 113 -10.28 -2.98 15.75
N ARG A 114 -9.93 -1.95 16.53
CA ARG A 114 -8.56 -1.66 16.95
C ARG A 114 -8.51 -1.58 18.48
N ALA A 115 -7.49 -2.21 19.06
CA ALA A 115 -7.21 -2.11 20.49
C ALA A 115 -5.98 -1.21 20.73
N GLY A 116 -6.09 -0.28 21.68
CA GLY A 116 -4.98 0.57 22.12
C GLY A 116 -4.52 1.64 21.10
N ALA A 117 -3.40 2.27 21.44
CA ALA A 117 -2.73 3.22 20.57
C ALA A 117 -1.88 2.47 19.52
N THR A 118 -2.30 2.52 18.27
CA THR A 118 -1.51 2.16 17.10
C THR A 118 -1.04 3.41 16.38
N ALA A 119 -0.01 3.23 15.56
CA ALA A 119 0.57 4.25 14.70
C ALA A 119 -0.46 4.88 13.73
N PRO A 120 -0.10 5.95 13.00
CA PRO A 120 -1.05 6.76 12.23
C PRO A 120 -1.85 5.96 11.21
N MET A 121 -1.20 5.07 10.45
CA MET A 121 -1.82 4.20 9.44
C MET A 121 -2.69 4.96 8.40
N THR A 122 -2.44 6.25 8.20
CA THR A 122 -3.22 7.17 7.37
C THR A 122 -2.93 7.00 5.88
N THR A 123 -1.70 6.60 5.54
CA THR A 123 -1.23 6.39 4.16
C THR A 123 -0.73 4.96 3.99
N TYR A 124 -1.56 4.03 4.49
CA TYR A 124 -1.24 2.61 4.60
C TYR A 124 -2.43 1.74 4.21
N LEU A 125 -2.34 0.99 3.11
CA LEU A 125 -3.30 -0.06 2.75
C LEU A 125 -2.73 -1.41 3.22
N PRO A 126 -3.34 -2.06 4.21
CA PRO A 126 -2.88 -3.35 4.69
C PRO A 126 -3.19 -4.47 3.71
N HIS A 127 -2.39 -5.54 3.81
CA HIS A 127 -2.75 -6.83 3.23
C HIS A 127 -3.96 -7.41 3.96
N ALA A 128 -4.95 -7.90 3.20
CA ALA A 128 -6.23 -8.36 3.73
C ALA A 128 -6.07 -9.52 4.74
N ASP A 129 -5.11 -10.42 4.48
CA ASP A 129 -4.84 -11.59 5.33
C ASP A 129 -3.98 -11.28 6.57
N VAL A 130 -3.54 -10.03 6.76
CA VAL A 130 -2.60 -9.62 7.82
C VAL A 130 -3.19 -8.49 8.70
N LEU A 131 -4.53 -8.46 8.79
CA LEU A 131 -5.31 -7.49 9.56
C LEU A 131 -5.42 -7.83 11.04
#